data_AF-A0A382G3A8-F1
#
_entry.id   AF-A0A382G3A8-F1
#
_cell.length_a   1.000
_cell.length_b   1.000
_cell.length_c   1.000
_cell.angle_alpha   90.00
_cell.angle_beta   90.00
_cell.angle_gamma   90.00
#
_symmetry.space_group_name_H-M   'P 1'
#
loop_
_entity.id
_entity.type
_entity.pdbx_description
1 polymer ?
#
loop_
_entity_poly.entity_id
_entity_poly.type
_entity_poly.pdbx_seq_one_letter_code
_entity_poly.pdbx_strand_id
1 'polypeptide(L)' 'MGMGTDVHGRDYTVAAERAVFDAIHHSSLHFFAPLNKTAHDMFIDLLIGVPEPDQVDQERVAATLPYGTVSLTVT' A
#
# COMPACT_ATOMS: atom_id res chain seq x y z
N MET A 1 -6.19 -0.39 -7.41
CA MET A 1 -6.94 0.41 -6.41
C MET A 1 -7.73 -0.56 -5.56
N GLY A 2 -7.89 -0.27 -4.27
CA GLY A 2 -8.59 -1.14 -3.33
C GLY A 2 -9.16 -0.36 -2.15
N MET A 3 -9.92 -1.06 -1.30
CA MET A 3 -10.60 -0.48 -0.13
C MET A 3 -10.36 -1.33 1.11
N GLY A 4 -10.28 -0.67 2.26
CA GLY A 4 -10.14 -1.32 3.55
C GLY A 4 -10.91 -0.57 4.62
N THR A 5 -11.44 -1.33 5.58
CA THR A 5 -12.23 -0.77 6.69
C THR A 5 -11.82 -1.44 7.98
N ASP A 6 -11.75 -0.66 9.06
CA ASP A 6 -11.75 -1.20 10.41
C ASP A 6 -13.10 -0.94 11.10
N VAL A 7 -13.90 -2.01 11.18
CA VAL A 7 -15.29 -1.93 11.66
C VAL A 7 -15.43 -1.93 13.18
N HIS A 8 -14.36 -2.22 13.91
CA HIS A 8 -14.41 -2.41 15.36
C HIS A 8 -13.44 -1.52 16.14
N GLY A 9 -12.25 -1.23 15.60
CA GLY A 9 -11.14 -0.67 16.38
C GLY A 9 -10.86 0.83 16.22
N ARG A 10 -11.58 1.55 15.33
CA ARG A 10 -11.25 2.95 14.94
C ARG A 10 -9.76 3.11 14.56
N ASP A 11 -9.14 2.03 14.08
CA ASP A 11 -7.74 1.99 13.71
C ASP A 11 -7.62 2.30 12.21
N TYR A 12 -7.29 3.57 11.92
CA TYR A 12 -7.10 4.07 10.57
C TYR A 12 -5.89 3.42 9.88
N THR A 13 -4.90 2.94 10.64
CA THR A 13 -3.76 2.19 10.11
C THR A 13 -4.21 0.84 9.58
N VAL A 14 -4.98 0.08 10.37
CA VAL A 14 -5.52 -1.23 9.94
C VAL A 14 -6.43 -1.09 8.73
N ALA A 15 -7.26 -0.04 8.68
CA ALA A 15 -8.07 0.25 7.52
C ALA A 15 -7.21 0.52 6.26
N ALA A 16 -6.15 1.31 6.40
CA ALA A 16 -5.18 1.59 5.34
C ALA A 16 -4.45 0.33 4.87
N GLU A 17 -3.92 -0.50 5.76
CA GLU A 17 -3.25 -1.76 5.42
C GLU A 17 -4.17 -2.69 4.61
N ARG A 18 -5.44 -2.80 5.02
CA ARG A 18 -6.45 -3.59 4.30
C ARG A 18 -6.70 -3.04 2.90
N ALA A 19 -6.72 -1.72 2.75
CA ALA A 19 -6.90 -1.06 1.45
C ALA A 19 -5.70 -1.33 0.52
N VAL A 20 -4.48 -1.28 1.05
CA VAL A 20 -3.27 -1.62 0.29
C VAL A 20 -3.29 -3.08 -0.13
N PHE A 21 -3.60 -3.99 0.81
CA PHE A 21 -3.71 -5.42 0.54
C PHE A 21 -4.70 -5.70 -0.60
N ASP A 22 -5.91 -5.16 -0.49
CA ASP A 22 -6.97 -5.29 -1.50
C ASP A 22 -6.52 -4.74 -2.87
N ALA A 23 -5.80 -3.62 -2.87
CA ALA A 23 -5.32 -2.98 -4.10
C ALA A 23 -4.30 -3.82 -4.89
N ILE A 24 -3.50 -4.66 -4.22
CA ILE A 24 -2.42 -5.44 -4.85
C ILE A 24 -2.74 -6.93 -4.99
N HIS A 25 -3.59 -7.51 -4.14
CA HIS A 25 -3.78 -8.97 -4.08
C HIS A 25 -4.49 -9.57 -5.30
N HIS A 26 -5.21 -8.75 -6.05
CA HIS A 26 -5.93 -9.18 -7.25
C HIS A 26 -5.12 -9.03 -8.55
N SER A 27 -3.85 -8.61 -8.47
CA SER A 27 -3.01 -8.34 -9.63
C SER A 27 -1.62 -8.96 -9.47
N SER A 28 -1.03 -9.40 -10.57
CA SER A 28 0.36 -9.86 -10.60
C SER A 28 1.12 -9.22 -11.76
N LEU A 29 2.40 -8.93 -11.52
CA LEU A 29 3.32 -8.37 -12.51
C LEU A 29 4.45 -9.38 -12.74
N HIS A 30 4.60 -9.89 -13.96
CA HIS A 30 5.57 -10.95 -14.29
C HIS A 30 6.57 -10.55 -15.39
N PHE A 31 6.57 -9.29 -15.85
CA PHE A 31 7.36 -8.85 -17.00
C PHE A 31 8.67 -8.13 -16.63
N PHE A 32 9.21 -8.37 -15.44
CA PHE A 32 10.46 -7.74 -14.99
C PHE A 32 11.70 -8.23 -15.77
N ALA A 33 11.77 -9.53 -16.08
CA ALA A 33 12.92 -10.13 -16.73
C ALA A 33 13.21 -9.56 -18.14
N PRO A 34 12.22 -9.36 -19.04
CA PRO A 34 12.43 -8.68 -20.32
C PRO A 34 13.00 -7.26 -20.21
N LEU A 35 12.81 -6.58 -19.07
CA LEU A 35 13.30 -5.22 -18.82
C LEU A 35 14.67 -5.21 -18.13
N ASN A 36 15.30 -6.37 -17.91
CA ASN A 36 16.51 -6.53 -17.09
C ASN A 36 16.36 -5.88 -15.70
N LYS A 37 15.18 -6.03 -15.09
CA LYS A 37 14.83 -5.48 -13.78
C LYS A 37 14.26 -6.56 -12.86
N THR A 38 14.08 -6.20 -11.60
CA THR A 38 13.46 -7.00 -10.54
C THR A 38 12.29 -6.24 -9.92
N ALA A 39 11.48 -6.91 -9.09
CA ALA A 39 10.41 -6.27 -8.34
C ALA A 39 10.92 -5.21 -7.34
N HIS A 40 12.18 -5.30 -6.90
CA HIS A 40 12.80 -4.32 -6.03
C HIS A 40 13.16 -3.00 -6.74
N ASP A 41 13.25 -3.01 -8.08
CA ASP A 41 13.53 -1.81 -8.87
C ASP A 41 12.27 -0.95 -9.13
N MET A 42 11.11 -1.34 -8.59
CA MET A 42 9.87 -0.60 -8.75
C MET A 42 9.85 0.62 -7.83
N PHE A 43 9.41 1.74 -8.38
CA PHE A 43 8.95 2.90 -7.59
C PHE A 43 7.44 2.79 -7.44
N ILE A 44 6.95 2.93 -6.21
CA ILE A 44 5.54 2.79 -5.88
C ILE A 44 5.07 4.09 -5.24
N ASP A 45 4.21 4.81 -5.94
CA ASP A 45 3.48 5.94 -5.36
C ASP A 45 2.19 5.41 -4.74
N LEU A 46 2.14 5.44 -3.40
CA LEU A 46 0.99 4.98 -2.63
C LEU A 46 0.20 6.19 -2.13
N LEU A 47 -1.05 6.31 -2.58
CA LEU A 47 -1.98 7.35 -2.16
C LEU A 47 -3.12 6.73 -1.35
N ILE A 48 -3.36 7.25 -0.14
CA ILE A 48 -4.37 6.74 0.77
C ILE A 48 -5.31 7.89 1.18
N GLY A 49 -6.60 7.70 0.94
CA GLY A 49 -7.66 8.57 1.43
C GLY A 49 -8.28 8.01 2.71
N VAL A 50 -8.24 8.75 3.82
CA VAL A 50 -8.77 8.30 5.12
C VAL A 50 -9.30 9.48 5.95
N PRO A 51 -10.32 9.31 6.83
CA PRO A 51 -10.90 10.45 7.54
C PRO A 51 -9.95 11.20 8.49
N GLU A 52 -9.01 10.50 9.14
CA GLU A 52 -8.05 11.07 10.10
C GLU A 52 -6.62 10.68 9.65
N PRO A 53 -6.06 11.38 8.64
CA PRO A 53 -4.79 11.01 8.03
C PRO A 53 -3.60 11.03 9.02
N ASP A 54 -3.64 11.94 10.00
CA ASP A 54 -2.60 12.08 11.02
C ASP A 54 -2.55 10.89 12.00
N GLN A 55 -3.59 10.04 12.03
CA GLN A 55 -3.66 8.85 12.89
C GLN A 55 -3.17 7.57 12.20
N VAL A 56 -2.69 7.67 10.96
CA VAL A 56 -2.14 6.53 10.22
C VAL A 56 -0.65 6.39 10.49
N ASP A 57 -0.24 5.20 10.93
CA ASP A 57 1.16 4.80 10.96
C ASP A 57 1.65 4.51 9.54
N GLN A 58 2.28 5.52 8.95
CA GLN A 58 2.78 5.49 7.58
C GLN A 58 3.86 4.44 7.35
N GLU A 59 4.74 4.19 8.33
CA GLU A 59 5.80 3.20 8.21
C GLU A 59 5.22 1.80 8.18
N ARG A 60 4.25 1.53 9.07
CA ARG A 60 3.53 0.25 9.13
C ARG A 60 2.76 -0.01 7.83
N VAL A 61 2.09 1.00 7.29
CA VAL A 61 1.37 0.87 6.01
C VAL A 61 2.34 0.64 4.85
N ALA A 62 3.44 1.38 4.76
CA ALA A 62 4.44 1.18 3.71
C ALA A 62 5.08 -0.21 3.76
N ALA A 63 5.27 -0.78 4.95
CA ALA A 63 5.81 -2.12 5.16
C ALA A 63 4.88 -3.25 4.65
N THR A 64 3.61 -2.96 4.33
CA THR A 64 2.70 -3.95 3.73
C THR A 64 3.05 -4.28 2.28
N LEU A 65 3.79 -3.41 1.60
CA LEU A 65 4.25 -3.65 0.23
C LEU A 65 5.50 -4.54 0.26
N PRO A 66 5.50 -5.69 -0.43
CA PRO A 66 6.57 -6.67 -0.29
C PRO A 66 7.89 -6.26 -0.97
N TYR A 67 7.84 -5.34 -1.93
CA TYR A 67 8.99 -4.93 -2.75
C TYR A 67 8.88 -3.46 -3.17
N GLY A 68 9.96 -2.93 -3.73
CA GLY A 68 10.02 -1.60 -4.33
C GLY A 68 10.37 -0.48 -3.34
N THR A 69 10.53 0.73 -3.88
CA THR A 69 10.72 1.97 -3.12
C THR A 69 9.39 2.70 -3.04
N VAL A 70 8.87 2.89 -1.83
CA VAL A 70 7.52 3.42 -1.60
C VAL A 70 7.59 4.91 -1.28
N SER A 71 6.80 5.70 -2.01
CA SER A 71 6.49 7.09 -1.71
C SER A 71 5.03 7.15 -1.26
N LEU A 72 4.79 7.35 0.03
CA LEU A 72 3.45 7.34 0.63
C LEU A 72 2.91 8.77 0.81
N THR A 73 1.68 9.00 0.40
CA THR A 73 0.89 10.20 0.70
C THR A 73 -0.43 9.78 1.34
N VAL A 74 -0.74 10.35 2.50
CA VAL A 74 -2.00 10.10 3.23
C VAL A 74 -2.78 11.41 3.28
N THR A 75 -4.06 11.38 2.90
CA THR A 75 -4.95 12.55 2.80
C THR A 75 -6.32 12.31 3.37
#